data_AF-H0U0J8-F1
#
_entry.id   AF-H0U0J8-F1
#
_cell.length_a   1.000
_cell.length_b   1.000
_cell.length_c   1.000
_cell.angle_alpha   90.00
_cell.angle_beta   90.00
_cell.angle_gamma   90.00
#
_symmetry.space_group_name_H-M   'P 1'
#
loop_
_entity.id
_entity.type
_entity.pdbx_description
1 polymer ?
#
loop_
_entity_poly.entity_id
_entity_poly.type
_entity_poly.pdbx_seq_one_letter_code
_entity_poly.pdbx_strand_id
1 'polypeptide(L)'
;MSMLSPELLRELVAEARLAPSVHNIQPTRWRLAADCRLVLLDDCMVRVPVADPSGHDVRISHGAALEGMSLALGRRGLSRSSTSRQRRSSRRRVMRPSAR
;
A
#
# COMPACT_ATOMS: atom_id res chain seq x y z
N MET A 1 0.82 12.92 23.98
CA MET A 1 0.41 12.03 22.87
C MET A 1 1.08 12.54 21.61
N SER A 2 2.01 11.77 21.03
CA SER A 2 2.71 12.19 19.80
C SER A 2 1.69 12.30 18.67
N MET A 3 1.47 13.51 18.17
CA MET A 3 0.69 13.71 16.94
C MET A 3 1.54 13.29 15.74
N LEU A 4 0.93 12.60 14.78
CA LEU A 4 1.56 12.32 13.49
C LEU A 4 1.78 13.65 12.75
N SER A 5 3.03 14.12 12.69
CA SER A 5 3.42 15.29 11.90
C SER A 5 3.86 14.90 10.48
N PRO A 6 3.91 15.84 9.52
CA PRO A 6 4.48 15.60 8.20
C PRO A 6 5.94 15.13 8.26
N GLU A 7 6.73 15.64 9.20
CA GLU A 7 8.14 15.28 9.40
C GLU A 7 8.25 13.83 9.87
N LEU A 8 7.48 13.46 10.90
CA LEU A 8 7.40 12.10 11.38
C LEU A 8 6.91 11.15 10.27
N LEU A 9 5.93 11.57 9.45
CA LEU A 9 5.51 10.76 8.31
C LEU A 9 6.66 10.49 7.34
N ARG A 10 7.49 11.49 6.99
CA ARG A 10 8.62 11.29 6.08
C ARG A 10 9.60 10.26 6.62
N GLU A 11 9.91 10.30 7.91
CA GLU A 11 10.76 9.30 8.56
C GLU A 11 10.16 7.90 8.51
N LEU A 12 8.88 7.78 8.89
CA LEU A 12 8.16 6.51 8.86
C LEU A 12 8.13 5.91 7.44
N VAL A 13 7.90 6.75 6.43
CA VAL A 13 7.93 6.33 5.02
C VAL A 13 9.34 5.95 4.57
N ALA A 14 10.38 6.64 5.04
CA ALA A 14 11.77 6.33 4.72
C ALA A 14 12.20 4.94 5.23
N GLU A 15 11.65 4.50 6.37
CA GLU A 15 11.82 3.13 6.88
C GLU A 15 10.91 2.13 6.15
N ALA A 16 9.61 2.45 6.01
CA ALA A 16 8.64 1.55 5.41
C ALA A 16 8.95 1.22 3.93
N ARG A 17 9.55 2.15 3.17
CA ARG A 17 9.93 1.92 1.76
C ARG A 17 11.07 0.91 1.56
N LEU A 18 11.74 0.49 2.64
CA LEU A 18 12.74 -0.58 2.60
C LEU A 18 12.09 -1.97 2.49
N ALA A 19 10.78 -2.06 2.71
CA ALA A 19 10.04 -3.29 2.46
C ALA A 19 10.18 -3.72 0.99
N PRO A 20 10.31 -5.03 0.70
CA PRO A 20 10.41 -5.52 -0.66
C PRO A 20 9.12 -5.21 -1.43
N SER A 21 9.26 -4.98 -2.73
CA SER A 21 8.15 -4.94 -3.67
C SER A 21 8.49 -5.75 -4.91
N VAL A 22 7.51 -6.44 -5.48
CA VAL A 22 7.71 -7.25 -6.68
C VAL A 22 8.16 -6.34 -7.82
N HIS A 23 9.18 -6.76 -8.57
CA HIS A 23 9.87 -5.97 -9.59
C HIS A 23 10.45 -4.63 -9.11
N ASN A 24 10.54 -4.43 -7.78
CA ASN A 24 10.96 -3.17 -7.16
C ASN A 24 10.17 -1.95 -7.66
N ILE A 25 8.91 -2.13 -8.08
CA ILE A 25 8.09 -1.02 -8.62
C ILE A 25 7.61 -0.07 -7.53
N GLN A 26 7.70 -0.47 -6.25
CA GLN A 26 7.35 0.33 -5.07
C GLN A 26 5.98 1.02 -5.20
N PRO A 27 4.87 0.23 -5.31
CA PRO A 27 3.55 0.75 -5.71
C PRO A 27 2.82 1.48 -4.58
N THR A 28 3.40 1.55 -3.38
CA THR A 28 2.73 2.10 -2.21
C THR A 28 3.00 3.59 -2.05
N ARG A 29 1.95 4.36 -1.79
CA ARG A 29 2.00 5.77 -1.39
C ARG A 29 1.32 5.92 -0.03
N TRP A 30 1.76 6.92 0.72
CA TRP A 30 1.25 7.22 2.05
C TRP A 30 0.69 8.63 2.08
N ARG A 31 -0.47 8.80 2.73
CA ARG A 31 -1.08 10.11 2.95
C ARG A 31 -1.49 10.24 4.41
N LEU A 32 -1.12 11.35 5.04
CA LEU A 32 -1.66 11.76 6.33
C LEU A 32 -2.98 12.50 6.09
N ALA A 33 -4.08 11.97 6.63
CA ALA A 33 -5.38 12.62 6.62
C ALA A 33 -5.48 13.68 7.74
N ALA A 34 -6.44 14.60 7.62
CA ALA A 34 -6.65 15.68 8.58
C ALA A 34 -7.01 15.18 9.99
N ASP A 35 -7.55 13.97 10.11
CA ASP A 35 -7.87 13.29 11.38
C ASP A 35 -6.74 12.40 11.90
N CYS A 36 -5.50 12.71 11.52
CA CYS A 36 -4.28 11.97 11.90
C CYS A 36 -4.26 10.50 11.46
N ARG A 37 -5.10 10.08 10.52
CA ARG A 37 -5.03 8.72 9.96
C ARG A 37 -3.97 8.62 8.87
N LEU A 38 -3.18 7.55 8.91
CA LEU A 38 -2.33 7.15 7.79
C LEU A 38 -3.13 6.33 6.79
N VAL A 39 -3.15 6.79 5.55
CA VAL A 39 -3.84 6.13 4.44
C VAL A 39 -2.82 5.56 3.48
N LEU A 40 -2.88 4.25 3.28
CA LEU A 40 -2.16 3.56 2.21
C LEU A 40 -2.92 3.75 0.89
N LEU A 41 -2.21 4.19 -0.12
CA LEU A 41 -2.70 4.44 -1.47
C LEU A 41 -1.86 3.63 -2.46
N ASP A 42 -2.51 3.22 -3.54
CA ASP A 42 -1.90 2.49 -4.65
C ASP A 42 -1.49 3.49 -5.74
N ASP A 43 -0.22 3.42 -6.15
CA ASP A 43 0.30 4.16 -7.30
C ASP A 43 0.08 3.35 -8.58
N CYS A 44 -0.98 3.68 -9.29
CA CYS A 44 -1.31 3.05 -10.55
C CYS A 44 -0.28 3.29 -11.66
N MET A 45 0.58 4.31 -11.55
CA MET A 45 1.53 4.70 -12.60
C MET A 45 2.69 3.73 -12.75
N VAL A 46 3.00 2.98 -11.69
CA VAL A 46 4.11 2.01 -11.68
C VAL A 46 3.63 0.57 -11.88
N ARG A 47 2.33 0.36 -12.14
CA ARG A 47 1.77 -0.98 -12.35
C ARG A 47 2.29 -1.58 -13.65
N VAL A 48 2.47 -2.90 -13.62
CA VAL A 48 2.95 -3.71 -14.75
C VAL A 48 1.86 -4.67 -15.23
N PRO A 49 0.79 -4.19 -15.90
CA PRO A 49 -0.41 -4.99 -16.17
C PRO A 49 -0.19 -6.25 -17.04
N VAL A 50 0.92 -6.30 -17.79
CA VAL A 50 1.31 -7.50 -18.55
C VAL A 50 1.91 -8.56 -17.63
N ALA A 51 2.76 -8.17 -16.68
CA ALA A 51 3.42 -9.08 -15.73
C ALA A 51 2.51 -9.44 -14.54
N ASP A 52 1.71 -8.48 -14.05
CA ASP A 52 0.74 -8.66 -12.97
C ASP A 52 -0.68 -8.26 -13.43
N PRO A 53 -1.33 -9.07 -14.29
CA PRO A 53 -2.68 -8.78 -14.78
C PRO A 53 -3.75 -8.84 -13.69
N SER A 54 -3.46 -9.49 -12.56
CA SER A 54 -4.41 -9.67 -11.45
C SER A 54 -4.23 -8.65 -10.32
N GLY A 55 -3.16 -7.85 -10.34
CA GLY A 55 -2.77 -6.99 -9.23
C GLY A 55 -2.29 -7.73 -7.99
N HIS A 56 -1.93 -9.02 -8.09
CA HIS A 56 -1.53 -9.85 -6.95
C HIS A 56 -0.19 -9.40 -6.38
N ASP A 57 0.78 -9.14 -7.26
CA ASP A 57 2.11 -8.69 -6.90
C ASP A 57 2.07 -7.32 -6.25
N VAL A 58 1.20 -6.45 -6.78
CA VAL A 58 0.87 -5.17 -6.16
C VAL A 58 0.29 -5.36 -4.76
N ARG A 59 -0.67 -6.29 -4.56
CA ARG A 59 -1.26 -6.55 -3.22
C ARG A 59 -0.24 -7.09 -2.23
N ILE A 60 0.63 -8.02 -2.63
CA ILE A 60 1.72 -8.52 -1.78
C ILE A 60 2.66 -7.38 -1.38
N SER A 61 3.05 -6.53 -2.34
CA SER A 61 3.92 -5.38 -2.09
C SER A 61 3.30 -4.39 -1.09
N HIS A 62 1.99 -4.14 -1.17
CA HIS A 62 1.27 -3.34 -0.18
C HIS A 62 1.28 -3.96 1.22
N GLY A 63 1.15 -5.30 1.31
CA GLY A 63 1.26 -6.02 2.58
C GLY A 63 2.65 -5.85 3.21
N ALA A 64 3.71 -6.00 2.41
CA ALA A 64 5.09 -5.79 2.86
C ALA A 64 5.32 -4.34 3.32
N ALA A 65 4.88 -3.34 2.55
CA ALA A 65 5.00 -1.93 2.93
C ALA A 65 4.21 -1.59 4.20
N LEU A 66 3.03 -2.18 4.38
CA LEU A 66 2.21 -2.01 5.60
C LEU A 66 2.92 -2.58 6.83
N GLU A 67 3.59 -3.73 6.70
CA GLU A 67 4.38 -4.30 7.80
C GLU A 67 5.63 -3.47 8.08
N GLY A 68 6.32 -2.98 7.05
CA GLY A 68 7.42 -2.03 7.21
C GLY A 68 7.00 -0.77 7.99
N MET A 69 5.82 -0.22 7.67
CA MET A 69 5.22 0.89 8.43
C MET A 69 4.90 0.51 9.88
N SER A 70 4.39 -0.70 10.10
CA SER A 70 4.13 -1.23 11.45
C SER A 70 5.38 -1.23 12.32
N LEU A 71 6.49 -1.73 11.77
CA LEU A 71 7.78 -1.77 12.47
C LEU A 71 8.31 -0.35 12.75
N ALA A 72 8.24 0.55 11.77
CA ALA A 72 8.68 1.95 11.93
C ALA A 72 7.88 2.69 13.02
N LEU A 73 6.56 2.44 13.10
CA LEU A 73 5.68 2.93 14.16
C LEU A 73 6.05 2.32 15.51
N GLY A 74 6.23 0.99 15.57
CA GLY A 74 6.58 0.25 16.79
C GLY A 74 7.88 0.72 17.43
N ARG A 75 8.90 1.05 16.61
CA ARG A 75 10.17 1.64 17.09
C ARG A 75 10.00 2.99 17.80
N ARG A 76 8.87 3.67 17.59
CA ARG A 76 8.51 4.96 18.20
C ARG A 76 7.42 4.83 19.27
N GLY A 77 7.10 3.60 19.69
CA GLY A 77 6.05 3.34 20.68
C GLY A 77 4.64 3.59 20.16
N LEU A 78 4.45 3.64 18.84
CA LEU A 78 3.15 3.81 18.19
C LEU A 78 2.63 2.47 17.69
N SER A 79 1.33 2.24 17.80
CA SER A 79 0.68 1.05 17.24
C SER A 79 -0.26 1.43 16.10
N ARG A 80 -0.36 0.53 15.11
CA ARG A 80 -1.37 0.66 14.04
C ARG A 80 -2.67 0.00 14.48
N SER A 81 -3.78 0.72 14.33
CA SER A 81 -5.09 0.10 14.18
C SER A 81 -5.42 0.05 12.69
N SER A 82 -5.68 -1.14 12.15
CA SER A 82 -5.97 -1.29 10.72
C SER A 82 -7.48 -1.38 10.49
N THR A 83 -8.01 -0.48 9.67
CA THR A 83 -9.36 -0.60 9.12
C THR A 83 -9.25 -0.75 7.61
N SER A 84 -9.55 -1.94 7.08
CA SER A 84 -9.57 -2.16 5.64
C SER A 84 -10.92 -1.71 5.09
N ARG A 85 -10.93 -0.68 4.26
CA ARG A 85 -12.09 -0.33 3.43
C ARG A 85 -11.80 -0.68 1.99
N GLN A 86 -11.89 -1.97 1.69
CA GLN A 86 -11.65 -2.45 0.34
C GLN A 86 -12.84 -2.05 -0.54
N ARG A 87 -12.67 -1.02 -1.38
CA ARG A 87 -13.63 -0.77 -2.46
C ARG A 87 -13.57 -2.01 -3.35
N ARG A 88 -14.61 -2.84 -3.35
CA ARG A 88 -14.74 -3.94 -4.31
C ARG A 88 -14.83 -3.31 -5.70
N SER A 89 -13.70 -3.10 -6.37
CA SER A 89 -13.73 -2.81 -7.80
C SER A 89 -14.23 -4.08 -8.47
N SER A 90 -15.46 -4.00 -8.94
CA SER A 90 -16.13 -4.85 -9.93
C SER A 90 -15.16 -5.80 -10.65
N ARG A 91 -15.39 -7.10 -10.46
CA ARG A 91 -14.91 -8.16 -11.35
C ARG A 91 -15.31 -7.81 -12.80
N ARG A 92 -14.48 -7.10 -13.56
CA ARG A 92 -14.58 -7.16 -15.03
C ARG A 92 -13.91 -8.45 -15.49
N ARG A 93 -14.58 -9.58 -15.24
CA ARG A 93 -14.38 -10.76 -16.09
C ARG A 93 -15.02 -10.41 -17.42
N VAL A 94 -14.24 -9.93 -18.37
CA VAL A 94 -14.65 -10.01 -19.77
C VAL A 94 -14.37 -11.45 -20.20
N MET A 95 -15.37 -12.32 -20.06
CA MET A 95 -15.37 -13.56 -20.83
C MET A 95 -15.62 -13.17 -22.29
N ARG A 96 -14.62 -13.39 -23.14
CA ARG A 96 -14.82 -13.39 -24.59
C ARG A 96 -15.39 -14.75 -24.98
N PRO A 97 -16.47 -14.83 -25.78
CA PRO A 97 -16.92 -16.12 -26.30
C PRO A 97 -15.83 -16.68 -27.23
N SER A 98 -15.39 -17.91 -26.98
CA SER A 98 -14.65 -18.67 -28.00
C SER A 98 -15.66 -19.49 -28.80
N ALA A 99 -15.78 -19.18 -30.08
CA ALA A 99 -16.39 -20.08 -31.03
C ALA A 99 -15.34 -21.09 -31.49
N ARG A 100 -15.58 -22.37 -31.21
CA ARG A 100 -15.54 -23.48 -32.16
C ARG A 100 -16.27 -24.67 -31.55
#